data_AF-A0A538UDS6-F1
#
_entry.id   AF-A0A538UDS6-F1
#
_cell.length_a   1.000
_cell.length_b   1.000
_cell.length_c   1.000
_cell.angle_alpha   90.00
_cell.angle_beta   90.00
_cell.angle_gamma   90.00
#
_symmetry.space_group_name_H-M   'P 1'
#
loop_
_entity.id
_entity.type
_entity.pdbx_description
1 polymer ?
#
loop_
_entity_poly.entity_id
_entity_poly.type
_entity_poly.pdbx_seq_one_letter_code
_entity_poly.pdbx_strand_id
1 'polypeptide(L)'
;MADAIDADDVLGYAEAWRAQGRGAALATVVSTWGSAPRPVGSQLVVSDAGEFFGSVSGGCIEGAVIEAAQRVIAGGGIQRLRFGVTNEMAWEVGLACGGDIEIFVERIE
;
A
#
# COMPACT_ATOMS: atom_id res chain seq x y z
N MET A 1 19.42 3.91 22.43
CA MET A 1 18.85 2.56 22.44
C MET A 1 17.58 2.67 21.60
N ALA A 2 17.66 2.36 20.31
CA ALA A 2 16.50 2.44 19.44
C ALA A 2 15.63 1.24 19.78
N ASP A 3 14.45 1.49 20.35
CA ASP A 3 13.43 0.45 20.48
C ASP A 3 13.17 -0.11 19.08
N ALA A 4 13.12 -1.45 18.99
CA ALA A 4 12.80 -2.11 17.74
C ALA A 4 11.39 -1.67 17.33
N ILE A 5 11.28 -0.96 16.21
CA ILE A 5 9.99 -0.62 15.61
C ILE A 5 9.31 -1.96 15.28
N ASP A 6 8.09 -2.16 15.78
CA ASP A 6 7.28 -3.32 15.44
C ASP A 6 7.06 -3.34 13.92
N ALA A 7 7.07 -4.52 13.30
CA ALA A 7 6.80 -4.64 11.86
C ALA A 7 5.41 -4.09 11.48
N ASP A 8 4.50 -4.04 12.44
CA ASP A 8 3.16 -3.46 12.30
C ASP A 8 3.11 -1.94 12.56
N ASP A 9 4.18 -1.32 13.09
CA ASP A 9 4.27 0.13 13.30
C ASP A 9 4.70 0.88 12.04
N VAL A 10 3.80 0.87 11.05
CA VAL A 10 3.96 1.53 9.75
C VAL A 10 4.29 3.02 9.89
N LEU A 11 3.71 3.70 10.88
CA LEU A 11 3.94 5.13 11.11
C LEU A 11 5.30 5.39 11.76
N GLY A 12 5.75 4.54 12.69
CA GLY A 12 7.08 4.62 13.28
C GLY A 12 8.19 4.53 12.22
N TYR A 13 8.05 3.64 11.23
CA TYR A 13 8.99 3.59 10.10
C TYR A 13 8.99 4.85 9.25
N ALA A 14 7.80 5.42 8.97
CA ALA A 14 7.67 6.68 8.24
C ALA A 14 8.38 7.82 8.98
N GLU A 15 8.16 7.94 10.29
CA GLU A 15 8.82 8.94 11.15
C GLU A 15 10.33 8.75 11.19
N ALA A 16 10.81 7.50 11.33
CA ALA A 16 12.23 7.19 11.37
C ALA A 16 12.94 7.58 10.07
N TRP A 17 12.35 7.31 8.90
CA TRP A 17 12.91 7.72 7.61
C TRP A 17 12.90 9.24 7.45
N ARG A 18 11.83 9.92 7.85
CA ARG A 18 11.77 11.38 7.80
C ARG A 18 12.79 12.05 8.69
N ALA A 19 13.01 11.52 9.90
CA ALA A 19 14.07 12.01 10.80
C ALA A 19 15.48 11.88 10.20
N GLN A 20 15.67 10.98 9.23
CA GLN A 20 16.91 10.78 8.48
C GLN A 20 16.98 11.63 7.19
N GLY A 21 15.97 12.49 6.93
CA GLY A 21 15.89 13.29 5.71
C GLY A 21 15.51 12.49 4.46
N ARG A 22 14.97 11.28 4.63
CA ARG A 22 14.58 10.39 3.54
C ARG A 22 13.12 10.60 3.14
N GLY A 23 12.82 10.30 1.88
CA GLY A 23 11.44 10.29 1.38
C GLY A 23 10.66 9.09 1.90
N ALA A 24 9.39 9.32 2.26
CA ALA A 24 8.45 8.26 2.63
C ALA A 24 7.07 8.53 2.03
N ALA A 25 6.37 7.47 1.65
CA ALA A 25 4.98 7.51 1.22
C ALA A 25 4.18 6.41 1.91
N LEU A 26 2.92 6.72 2.21
CA LEU A 26 1.97 5.84 2.85
C LEU A 26 0.92 5.41 1.83
N ALA A 27 0.72 4.10 1.71
CA ALA A 27 -0.35 3.49 0.97
C ALA A 27 -1.39 2.94 1.95
N THR A 28 -2.64 3.37 1.82
CA THR A 28 -3.75 2.97 2.69
C THR A 28 -4.88 2.37 1.88
N VAL A 29 -5.39 1.22 2.32
CA VAL A 29 -6.63 0.64 1.77
C VAL A 29 -7.80 1.52 2.18
N VAL A 30 -8.44 2.19 1.23
CA VAL A 30 -9.54 3.14 1.48
C VAL A 30 -10.91 2.56 1.16
N SER A 31 -10.96 1.51 0.34
CA SER A 31 -12.21 0.82 0.01
C SER A 31 -11.93 -0.65 -0.32
N THR A 32 -12.86 -1.51 0.05
CA THR A 32 -12.89 -2.92 -0.34
C THR A 32 -14.30 -3.34 -0.73
N TRP A 33 -14.39 -4.29 -1.66
CA TRP A 33 -15.63 -4.98 -2.00
C TRP A 33 -15.36 -6.47 -2.15
N GLY A 34 -16.34 -7.32 -1.87
CA GLY A 34 -16.18 -8.77 -1.95
C GLY A 34 -15.12 -9.31 -0.97
N SER A 35 -14.43 -10.38 -1.35
CA SER A 35 -13.41 -11.04 -0.51
C SER A 35 -12.01 -10.43 -0.72
N ALA A 36 -11.89 -9.13 -0.51
CA ALA A 36 -10.60 -8.43 -0.56
C ALA A 36 -9.63 -9.00 0.50
N PRO A 37 -8.34 -9.13 0.18
CA PRO A 37 -7.39 -9.87 1.02
C PRO A 37 -6.93 -9.13 2.29
N ARG A 38 -7.14 -7.80 2.35
CA ARG A 38 -6.87 -6.96 3.52
C ARG A 38 -8.04 -6.01 3.76
N PRO A 39 -8.39 -5.69 5.03
CA PRO A 39 -9.47 -4.76 5.34
C PRO A 39 -9.10 -3.30 5.03
N VAL A 40 -10.13 -2.45 4.91
CA VAL A 40 -9.98 -0.99 4.93
C VAL A 40 -9.17 -0.55 6.14
N GLY A 41 -8.26 0.41 5.94
CA GLY A 41 -7.32 0.88 6.95
C GLY A 41 -6.02 0.07 7.02
N SER A 42 -5.86 -1.01 6.25
CA SER A 42 -4.55 -1.67 6.13
C SER A 42 -3.56 -0.73 5.44
N GLN A 43 -2.31 -0.73 5.90
CA GLN A 43 -1.30 0.23 5.47
C GLN A 43 -0.01 -0.44 5.02
N LEU A 44 0.69 0.24 4.13
CA LEU A 44 2.04 -0.07 3.69
C LEU A 44 2.81 1.25 3.54
N VAL A 45 3.97 1.37 4.18
CA VAL A 45 4.86 2.52 4.02
C VAL A 45 6.01 2.13 3.10
N VAL A 46 6.43 3.05 2.25
CA VAL A 46 7.53 2.85 1.29
C VAL A 46 8.50 4.01 1.40
N SER A 47 9.79 3.72 1.44
CA SER A 47 10.86 4.72 1.38
C SER A 47 11.24 5.07 -0.06
N ASP A 48 11.99 6.15 -0.23
CA ASP A 48 12.65 6.52 -1.49
C ASP A 48 13.52 5.40 -2.09
N ALA A 49 14.14 4.56 -1.25
CA ALA A 49 14.96 3.43 -1.65
C ALA A 49 14.15 2.16 -1.99
N GLY A 50 12.83 2.19 -1.84
CA GLY A 50 11.94 1.05 -2.08
C GLY A 50 11.86 0.05 -0.92
N GLU A 51 12.51 0.32 0.22
CA GLU A 51 12.24 -0.42 1.46
C GLU A 51 10.78 -0.19 1.87
N PHE A 52 10.10 -1.22 2.36
CA PHE A 52 8.69 -1.12 2.74
C PHE A 52 8.34 -1.96 3.97
N PHE A 53 7.32 -1.53 4.71
CA PHE A 53 6.75 -2.23 5.87
C PHE A 53 5.23 -2.17 5.84
N GLY A 54 4.57 -3.15 6.45
CA GLY A 54 3.12 -3.35 6.34
C GLY A 54 2.69 -4.10 5.08
N SER A 55 1.38 -4.15 4.83
CA SER A 55 0.80 -4.84 3.67
C SER A 55 -0.61 -4.37 3.38
N VAL A 56 -0.92 -4.23 2.09
CA VAL A 56 -2.23 -3.84 1.57
C VAL A 56 -2.94 -4.98 0.84
N SER A 57 -2.25 -6.09 0.53
CA SER A 57 -2.89 -7.26 -0.10
C SER A 57 -2.36 -8.63 0.34
N GLY A 58 -1.14 -8.71 0.86
CA GLY A 58 -0.48 -9.98 1.19
C GLY A 58 0.43 -10.52 0.10
N GLY A 59 0.73 -9.75 -0.96
CA GLY A 59 1.85 -9.99 -1.86
C GLY A 59 1.58 -9.76 -3.35
N CYS A 60 0.33 -9.77 -3.82
CA CYS A 60 0.04 -9.79 -5.26
C CYS A 60 0.14 -8.42 -5.94
N ILE A 61 -0.13 -7.32 -5.23
CA ILE A 61 -0.16 -5.96 -5.79
C ILE A 61 0.85 -5.01 -5.12
N GLU A 62 1.60 -5.46 -4.13
CA GLU A 62 2.59 -4.67 -3.39
C GLU A 62 3.61 -4.01 -4.31
N GLY A 63 4.08 -4.70 -5.35
CA GLY A 63 5.01 -4.12 -6.33
C GLY A 63 4.45 -2.88 -7.04
N ALA A 64 3.20 -2.94 -7.50
CA ALA A 64 2.54 -1.81 -8.16
C ALA A 64 2.32 -0.63 -7.19
N VAL A 65 2.06 -0.93 -5.91
CA VAL A 65 1.90 0.07 -4.86
C VAL A 65 3.24 0.74 -4.52
N ILE A 66 4.33 -0.04 -4.44
CA ILE A 66 5.69 0.46 -4.23
C ILE A 66 6.11 1.41 -5.36
N GLU A 67 5.88 1.03 -6.62
CA GLU A 67 6.18 1.90 -7.77
C GLU A 67 5.39 3.21 -7.73
N ALA A 68 4.11 3.16 -7.37
CA ALA A 68 3.29 4.36 -7.22
C ALA A 68 3.80 5.26 -6.08
N ALA A 69 4.17 4.65 -4.95
CA ALA A 69 4.74 5.36 -3.81
C ALA A 69 6.05 6.08 -4.17
N GLN A 70 6.95 5.44 -4.92
CA GLN A 70 8.18 6.08 -5.41
C GLN A 70 7.89 7.29 -6.33
N ARG A 71 6.88 7.20 -7.20
CA ARG A 71 6.43 8.34 -8.01
C ARG A 71 5.88 9.49 -7.16
N VAL A 72 5.09 9.16 -6.14
CA VAL A 72 4.52 10.13 -5.18
C VAL A 72 5.64 10.86 -4.42
N ILE A 73 6.63 10.12 -3.91
CA ILE A 73 7.82 10.68 -3.24
C ILE A 73 8.58 11.64 -4.15
N ALA A 74 8.76 11.27 -5.43
CA ALA A 74 9.45 12.08 -6.44
C ALA A 74 8.66 13.33 -6.91
N GLY A 75 7.48 13.61 -6.36
CA GLY A 75 6.68 14.80 -6.67
C GLY A 75 5.54 14.56 -7.64
N GLY A 76 5.18 13.31 -7.93
CA GLY A 76 4.06 12.96 -8.81
C GLY A 76 2.65 13.26 -8.25
N GLY A 77 2.56 13.82 -7.04
CA GLY A 77 1.30 14.06 -6.34
C GLY A 77 0.63 12.76 -5.86
N ILE A 78 -0.49 12.91 -5.16
CA ILE A 78 -1.30 11.81 -4.61
C ILE A 78 -1.76 10.86 -5.74
N GLN A 79 -1.78 9.56 -5.47
CA GLN A 79 -2.26 8.53 -6.40
C GLN A 79 -3.41 7.72 -5.79
N ARG A 80 -4.33 7.26 -6.64
CA ARG A 80 -5.36 6.27 -6.30
C ARG A 80 -5.21 5.07 -7.22
N LEU A 81 -5.08 3.89 -6.64
CA LEU A 81 -4.93 2.63 -7.36
C LEU A 81 -6.15 1.76 -7.09
N ARG A 82 -6.72 1.17 -8.14
CA ARG A 82 -7.82 0.22 -8.02
C ARG A 82 -7.40 -1.12 -8.60
N PHE A 83 -7.56 -2.17 -7.82
CA PHE A 83 -7.29 -3.54 -8.22
C PHE A 83 -8.55 -4.37 -8.03
N GLY A 84 -8.87 -5.22 -8.99
CA GLY A 84 -10.16 -5.89 -9.06
C GLY A 84 -10.22 -6.90 -10.19
N VAL A 85 -11.14 -7.85 -10.10
CA VAL A 85 -11.39 -8.81 -11.18
C VAL A 85 -12.27 -8.13 -12.22
N THR A 86 -11.67 -7.69 -13.33
CA THR A 86 -12.37 -6.93 -14.37
C THR A 86 -13.15 -7.79 -15.37
N ASN A 87 -13.20 -9.11 -15.20
CA ASN A 87 -13.78 -9.97 -16.22
C ASN A 87 -15.19 -10.42 -15.85
N GLU A 88 -16.18 -9.97 -16.62
CA GLU A 88 -17.59 -10.38 -16.58
C GLU A 88 -17.78 -11.91 -16.74
N MET A 89 -16.73 -12.66 -17.09
CA MET A 89 -16.70 -14.14 -17.13
C MET A 89 -16.16 -14.83 -15.86
N ALA A 90 -15.64 -14.09 -14.86
CA ALA A 90 -15.10 -14.70 -13.62
C ALA A 90 -16.19 -15.27 -12.70
N TRP A 91 -17.46 -14.96 -12.97
CA TRP A 91 -18.60 -15.50 -12.23
C TRP A 91 -18.98 -16.93 -12.65
N GLU A 92 -18.63 -17.38 -13.86
CA GLU A 92 -19.05 -18.70 -14.38
C GLU A 92 -18.21 -19.88 -13.86
N VAL A 93 -17.05 -19.61 -13.25
CA VAL A 93 -16.10 -20.68 -12.83
C VAL A 93 -15.56 -20.55 -11.40
N GLY A 94 -16.01 -19.56 -10.62
CA GLY A 94 -15.78 -19.51 -9.18
C GLY A 94 -14.32 -19.41 -8.72
N LEU A 95 -13.44 -18.78 -9.50
CA LEU A 95 -12.01 -18.66 -9.16
C LEU A 95 -11.41 -17.30 -9.51
N ALA A 96 -11.38 -16.45 -8.48
CA ALA A 96 -10.45 -15.36 -8.15
C ALA A 96 -11.07 -14.77 -6.87
N CYS A 97 -10.34 -14.06 -6.00
CA CYS A 97 -10.84 -13.61 -4.69
C CYS A 97 -12.08 -12.68 -4.73
N GLY A 98 -12.74 -12.48 -5.88
CA GLY A 98 -14.10 -11.96 -6.01
C GLY A 98 -14.29 -10.55 -5.47
N GLY A 99 -13.19 -9.83 -5.26
CA GLY A 99 -13.18 -8.57 -4.55
C GLY A 99 -12.36 -7.51 -5.25
N ASP A 100 -12.74 -6.27 -4.99
CA ASP A 100 -12.03 -5.07 -5.42
C ASP A 100 -11.37 -4.41 -4.20
N ILE A 101 -10.27 -3.73 -4.44
CA ILE A 101 -9.57 -2.92 -3.45
C ILE A 101 -9.13 -1.59 -4.06
N GLU A 102 -9.35 -0.50 -3.32
CA GLU A 102 -8.85 0.83 -3.66
C GLU A 102 -7.80 1.24 -2.64
N ILE A 103 -6.66 1.72 -3.14
CA ILE A 103 -5.51 2.13 -2.35
C ILE A 103 -5.21 3.59 -2.64
N PHE A 104 -5.15 4.39 -1.58
CA PHE A 104 -4.74 5.78 -1.61
C PHE A 104 -3.26 5.86 -1.26
N VAL A 105 -2.46 6.54 -2.08
CA VAL A 105 -1.02 6.69 -1.90
C VAL A 105 -0.67 8.17 -1.81
N GLU A 106 -0.05 8.55 -0.70
CA GLU A 106 0.36 9.92 -0.41
C GLU A 106 1.79 9.99 0.11
N ARG A 107 2.45 11.13 -0.10
CA ARG A 107 3.76 11.40 0.46
C ARG A 107 3.57 11.83 1.91
N ILE A 108 4.44 11.38 2.80
CA ILE A 108 4.51 11.90 4.16
C ILE A 108 5.44 13.13 4.16
N GLU A 109 4.90 14.28 4.60
CA GLU A 109 5.60 15.57 4.70
C GLU A 109 6.18 15.81 6.08
#